data_AF-A0A8I1X6F6-F1
#
_entry.id   AF-A0A8I1X6F6-F1
#
_cell.length_a   1.000
_cell.length_b   1.000
_cell.length_c   1.000
_cell.angle_alpha   90.00
_cell.angle_beta   90.00
_cell.angle_gamma   90.00
#
_symmetry.space_group_name_H-M   'P 1'
#
loop_
_entity.id
_entity.type
_entity.pdbx_description
1 polymer ?
#
loop_
_entity_poly.entity_id
_entity_poly.type
_entity_poly.pdbx_seq_one_letter_code
_entity_poly.pdbx_strand_id
1 'polypeptide(L)'
;MQYSSRKNPCPVCGRNKDSDCRWNDEVMFCHVGTNFAPPSHLKVGEVLVVNGIEWALVKTDAGHSGRAHVFKPHRPLEKSFNYSPHIYKEQKDKKDELFRIAVGAFEDYLKVSKAALGCNFQQCTLEELREYKKLIERSVEEGKEIRQIMLDMQRNDKRYSDYIELIDQRHKEINNLKNEADNFCWAHLGEIE
;
A
#
# COMPACT_ATOMS: atom_id res chain seq x y z
N MET A 1 15.02 28.67 7.47
CA MET A 1 14.40 28.08 8.68
C MET A 1 15.18 28.57 9.90
N GLN A 2 14.49 29.18 10.85
CA GLN A 2 15.02 29.65 12.13
C GLN A 2 15.00 28.50 13.15
N TYR A 3 15.78 28.64 14.21
CA TYR A 3 15.87 27.68 15.31
C TYR A 3 16.00 28.40 16.66
N SER A 4 15.65 27.70 17.73
CA SER A 4 15.79 28.22 19.08
C SER A 4 17.25 28.45 19.45
N SER A 5 17.54 29.57 20.09
CA SER A 5 18.85 29.92 20.62
C SER A 5 18.71 31.01 21.68
N ARG A 6 19.81 31.37 22.35
CA ARG A 6 19.79 32.43 23.38
C ARG A 6 19.32 33.78 22.85
N LYS A 7 19.59 34.07 21.57
CA LYS A 7 19.19 35.31 20.90
C LYS A 7 17.85 35.20 20.17
N ASN A 8 17.34 33.98 20.02
CA ASN A 8 16.13 33.69 19.24
C ASN A 8 15.29 32.64 19.98
N PRO A 9 14.56 33.02 21.04
CA PRO A 9 13.74 32.08 21.79
C PRO A 9 12.61 31.51 20.90
N CYS A 10 12.21 30.26 21.15
CA CYS A 10 11.07 29.67 20.46
C CYS A 10 9.81 30.52 20.72
N PRO A 11 9.09 30.93 19.68
CA PRO A 11 7.94 31.82 19.85
C PRO A 11 6.73 31.12 20.50
N VAL A 12 6.72 29.79 20.58
CA VAL A 12 5.66 29.00 21.22
C VAL A 12 5.97 28.68 22.68
N CYS A 13 7.16 28.15 22.99
CA CYS A 13 7.50 27.64 24.33
C CYS A 13 8.60 28.44 25.04
N GLY A 14 9.15 29.49 24.42
CA GLY A 14 10.22 30.31 25.00
C GLY A 14 11.60 29.65 25.06
N ARG A 15 11.77 28.41 24.57
CA ARG A 15 13.07 27.70 24.57
C ARG A 15 14.18 28.56 23.96
N ASN A 16 15.26 28.77 24.69
CA ASN A 16 16.31 29.74 24.35
C ASN A 16 17.75 29.17 24.49
N LYS A 17 17.95 27.85 24.41
CA LYS A 17 19.26 27.24 24.70
C LYS A 17 19.86 26.34 23.61
N ASP A 18 19.05 25.75 22.74
CA ASP A 18 19.46 24.80 21.69
C ASP A 18 18.49 24.83 20.50
N SER A 19 18.83 24.18 19.39
CA SER A 19 18.11 24.22 18.10
C SER A 19 17.00 23.18 17.95
N ASP A 20 16.45 22.70 19.07
CA ASP A 20 15.38 21.69 19.10
C ASP A 20 14.07 22.22 18.52
N CYS A 21 13.70 23.47 18.84
CA CYS A 21 12.58 24.13 18.18
C CYS A 21 13.06 24.77 16.88
N ARG A 22 12.26 24.66 15.82
CA ARG A 22 12.58 25.17 14.48
C ARG A 22 11.34 25.76 13.84
N TRP A 23 11.47 26.89 13.14
CA TRP A 23 10.31 27.52 12.51
C TRP A 23 10.68 28.35 11.29
N ASN A 24 9.70 28.58 10.43
CA ASN A 24 9.69 29.60 9.38
C ASN A 24 8.25 30.11 9.25
N ASP A 25 7.95 30.85 8.19
CA ASP A 25 6.63 31.43 7.96
C ASP A 25 5.56 30.39 7.57
N GLU A 26 5.94 29.13 7.32
CA GLU A 26 5.04 28.07 6.87
C GLU A 26 4.77 27.00 7.95
N VAL A 27 5.73 26.78 8.85
CA VAL A 27 5.67 25.71 9.84
C VAL A 27 6.51 26.04 11.07
N MET A 28 5.99 25.71 12.26
CA MET A 28 6.74 25.71 13.51
C MET A 28 6.77 24.32 14.14
N PHE A 29 7.96 23.83 14.44
CA PHE A 29 8.23 22.65 15.25
C PHE A 29 8.61 23.10 16.67
N CYS A 30 7.72 22.86 17.62
CA CYS A 30 7.93 23.14 19.04
C CYS A 30 8.22 21.83 19.79
N HIS A 31 9.46 21.69 20.27
CA HIS A 31 9.88 20.48 20.98
C HIS A 31 9.26 20.36 22.38
N VAL A 32 8.85 19.16 22.75
CA VAL A 32 8.25 18.81 24.04
C VAL A 32 9.31 18.29 25.00
N GLY A 33 9.92 19.22 25.75
CA GLY A 33 10.89 18.93 26.81
C GLY A 33 10.34 19.21 28.22
N THR A 34 11.15 18.94 29.23
CA THR A 34 10.76 19.10 30.64
C THR A 34 10.56 20.56 31.06
N ASN A 35 11.45 21.45 30.62
CA ASN A 35 11.45 22.87 31.02
C ASN A 35 10.82 23.79 29.96
N PHE A 36 10.72 23.30 28.72
CA PHE A 36 10.17 24.04 27.60
C PHE A 36 9.32 23.08 26.79
N ALA A 37 8.02 23.37 26.74
CA ALA A 37 7.04 22.61 26.01
C ALA A 37 5.96 23.57 25.47
N PRO A 38 5.30 23.21 24.37
CA PRO A 38 4.06 23.87 23.96
C PRO A 38 2.99 23.73 25.07
N PRO A 39 1.94 24.57 25.07
CA PRO A 39 0.83 24.46 26.02
C PRO A 39 0.24 23.04 26.04
N SER A 40 0.23 22.40 27.20
CA SER A 40 -0.10 20.98 27.35
C SER A 40 -1.59 20.65 27.13
N HIS A 41 -2.46 21.65 27.23
CA HIS A 41 -3.90 21.49 27.02
C HIS A 41 -4.31 21.57 25.55
N LEU A 42 -3.40 21.98 24.66
CA LEU A 42 -3.70 22.23 23.27
C LEU A 42 -3.93 20.93 22.50
N LYS A 43 -5.07 20.83 21.82
CA LYS A 43 -5.45 19.68 20.99
C LYS A 43 -5.22 19.96 19.52
N VAL A 44 -5.01 18.91 18.73
CA VAL A 44 -4.93 19.03 17.26
C VAL A 44 -6.22 19.68 16.74
N GLY A 45 -6.05 20.71 15.92
CA GLY A 45 -7.13 21.56 15.39
C GLY A 45 -7.32 22.88 16.14
N GLU A 46 -6.83 23.00 17.38
CA GLU A 46 -6.89 24.25 18.14
C GLU A 46 -5.82 25.24 17.66
N VAL A 47 -6.09 26.52 17.87
CA VAL A 47 -5.29 27.64 17.38
C VAL A 47 -4.64 28.36 18.55
N LEU A 48 -3.40 28.81 18.35
CA LEU A 48 -2.71 29.75 19.21
C LEU A 48 -2.30 30.99 18.41
N VAL A 49 -2.21 32.13 19.09
CA VAL A 49 -1.73 33.38 18.48
C VAL A 49 -0.26 33.56 18.83
N VAL A 50 0.59 33.66 17.80
CA VAL A 50 2.04 33.90 17.94
C VAL A 50 2.40 35.08 17.06
N ASN A 51 2.96 36.14 17.68
CA ASN A 51 3.33 37.39 17.00
C ASN A 51 2.18 37.98 16.16
N GLY A 52 0.94 37.88 16.65
CA GLY A 52 -0.25 38.38 15.96
C GLY A 52 -0.74 37.50 14.80
N ILE A 53 -0.10 36.37 14.53
CA ILE A 53 -0.52 35.40 13.52
C ILE A 53 -1.19 34.22 14.23
N GLU A 54 -2.32 33.76 13.71
CA GLU A 54 -2.96 32.54 14.17
C GLU A 54 -2.25 31.31 13.61
N TRP A 55 -1.96 30.34 14.48
CA TRP A 55 -1.29 29.09 14.14
C TRP A 55 -2.08 27.90 14.68
N ALA A 56 -2.47 26.98 13.81
CA ALA A 56 -3.19 25.77 14.19
C ALA A 56 -2.22 24.64 14.55
N LEU A 57 -2.48 23.92 15.64
CA LEU A 57 -1.79 22.69 15.98
C LEU A 57 -2.25 21.57 15.02
N VAL A 58 -1.35 21.05 14.19
CA VAL A 58 -1.68 20.03 13.18
C VAL A 58 -1.17 18.63 13.54
N LYS A 59 -0.18 18.52 14.43
CA LYS A 59 0.42 17.23 14.84
C LYS A 59 1.14 17.37 16.18
N THR A 60 1.15 16.33 17.01
CA THR A 60 1.81 16.34 18.34
C THR A 60 3.04 15.43 18.46
N ASP A 61 3.20 14.51 17.50
CA ASP A 61 4.18 13.42 17.43
C ASP A 61 5.12 13.55 16.21
N ALA A 62 5.73 14.73 16.03
CA ALA A 62 6.58 15.02 14.86
C ALA A 62 8.07 15.20 15.21
N GLY A 63 8.86 15.47 14.16
CA GLY A 63 10.31 15.60 14.25
C GLY A 63 11.01 14.25 14.33
N HIS A 64 12.35 14.26 14.31
CA HIS A 64 13.16 13.03 14.30
C HIS A 64 12.92 12.16 15.54
N SER A 65 12.68 12.77 16.70
CA SER A 65 12.42 12.08 17.97
C SER A 65 10.93 11.83 18.25
N GLY A 66 10.01 12.25 17.38
CA GLY A 66 8.56 12.18 17.63
C GLY A 66 8.08 13.08 18.78
N ARG A 67 8.92 14.01 19.24
CA ARG A 67 8.64 14.89 20.41
C ARG A 67 8.46 16.35 20.02
N ALA A 68 7.82 16.62 18.88
CA ALA A 68 7.53 17.98 18.47
C ALA A 68 6.04 18.15 18.14
N HIS A 69 5.45 19.23 18.67
CA HIS A 69 4.20 19.75 18.15
C HIS A 69 4.47 20.58 16.90
N VAL A 70 3.63 20.40 15.89
CA VAL A 70 3.72 21.08 14.60
C VAL A 70 2.59 22.06 14.48
N PHE A 71 2.94 23.30 14.20
CA PHE A 71 2.01 24.38 13.94
C PHE A 71 2.13 24.82 12.48
N LYS A 72 1.01 25.15 11.87
CA LYS A 72 0.96 25.83 10.56
C LYS A 72 0.08 27.08 10.67
N PRO A 73 0.30 28.12 9.82
CA PRO A 73 -0.56 29.29 9.82
C PRO A 73 -2.02 28.85 9.70
N HIS A 74 -2.86 29.31 10.61
CA HIS A 74 -4.28 29.03 10.56
C HIS A 74 -4.83 29.62 9.27
N ARG A 75 -5.44 28.75 8.47
CA ARG A 75 -6.29 29.18 7.37
C ARG A 75 -7.70 28.84 7.82
N PRO A 76 -8.64 29.80 7.84
CA PRO A 76 -10.03 29.47 7.99
C PRO A 76 -10.31 28.40 6.94
N LEU A 77 -10.76 27.22 7.37
CA LEU A 77 -11.14 26.20 6.41
C LEU A 77 -12.33 26.79 5.65
N GLU A 78 -12.11 27.25 4.42
CA GLU A 78 -13.18 27.31 3.42
C GLU A 78 -13.68 25.88 3.30
N LYS A 79 -14.69 25.55 4.13
CA LYS A 79 -15.32 24.23 4.27
C LYS A 79 -14.40 23.13 3.75
N SER A 80 -13.45 22.68 4.58
CA SER A 80 -12.70 21.45 4.30
C SER A 80 -13.69 20.46 3.71
N PHE A 81 -13.40 19.93 2.52
CA PHE A 81 -14.19 18.89 1.88
C PHE A 81 -14.33 17.74 2.87
N ASN A 82 -15.34 17.82 3.74
CA ASN A 82 -15.89 16.70 4.44
C ASN A 82 -16.51 15.93 3.29
N TYR A 83 -15.78 14.93 2.78
CA TYR A 83 -16.39 13.95 1.89
C TYR A 83 -17.72 13.59 2.55
N SER A 84 -18.82 13.93 1.88
CA SER A 84 -20.14 13.56 2.37
C SER A 84 -20.08 12.07 2.72
N PRO A 85 -20.69 11.61 3.83
CA PRO A 85 -20.73 10.19 4.17
C PRO A 85 -21.11 9.30 2.97
N HIS A 86 -21.91 9.84 2.04
CA HIS A 86 -22.23 9.22 0.77
C HIS A 86 -21.00 8.93 -0.11
N ILE A 87 -20.10 9.90 -0.29
CA ILE A 87 -18.92 9.74 -1.15
C ILE A 87 -17.90 8.79 -0.52
N TYR A 88 -17.74 8.82 0.81
CA TYR A 88 -16.91 7.84 1.51
C TYR A 88 -17.48 6.42 1.32
N LYS A 89 -18.80 6.26 1.46
CA LYS A 89 -19.49 4.98 1.23
C LYS A 89 -19.30 4.52 -0.22
N GLU A 90 -19.51 5.39 -1.19
CA GLU A 90 -19.36 5.09 -2.61
C GLU A 90 -17.93 4.63 -2.97
N GLN A 91 -16.90 5.31 -2.45
CA GLN A 91 -15.51 4.91 -2.65
C GLN A 91 -15.20 3.54 -2.01
N LYS A 92 -15.74 3.29 -0.81
CA LYS A 92 -15.61 1.99 -0.14
C LYS A 92 -16.30 0.89 -0.94
N ASP A 93 -17.54 1.12 -1.37
CA ASP A 93 -18.34 0.16 -2.14
C ASP A 93 -17.64 -0.20 -3.46
N LYS A 94 -17.06 0.79 -4.15
CA LYS A 94 -16.26 0.58 -5.36
C LYS A 94 -15.00 -0.24 -5.08
N LYS A 95 -14.32 0.00 -3.97
CA LYS A 95 -13.13 -0.76 -3.56
C LYS A 95 -13.49 -2.22 -3.24
N ASP A 96 -14.63 -2.45 -2.59
CA ASP A 96 -15.13 -3.80 -2.30
C ASP A 96 -15.60 -4.53 -3.57
N GLU A 97 -16.19 -3.81 -4.52
CA GLU A 97 -16.55 -4.37 -5.83
C GLU A 97 -15.32 -4.83 -6.62
N LEU A 98 -14.30 -3.98 -6.74
CA LEU A 98 -13.04 -4.34 -7.41
C LEU A 98 -12.34 -5.52 -6.73
N PHE A 99 -12.41 -5.58 -5.40
CA PHE A 99 -11.88 -6.73 -4.65
C PHE A 99 -12.62 -8.01 -5.01
N ARG A 100 -13.96 -8.01 -5.03
CA ARG A 100 -14.75 -9.18 -5.43
C ARG A 100 -14.45 -9.64 -6.86
N ILE A 101 -14.33 -8.71 -7.81
CA ILE A 101 -14.02 -9.03 -9.22
C ILE A 101 -12.65 -9.72 -9.31
N ALA A 102 -11.64 -9.18 -8.64
CA ALA A 102 -10.30 -9.75 -8.65
C ALA A 102 -10.24 -11.13 -7.98
N VAL A 103 -10.99 -11.35 -6.89
CA VAL A 103 -11.11 -12.66 -6.26
C VAL A 103 -11.78 -13.67 -7.20
N GLY A 104 -12.85 -13.27 -7.89
CA GLY A 104 -13.50 -14.13 -8.89
C GLY A 104 -12.55 -14.54 -10.02
N ALA A 105 -11.75 -13.61 -10.53
CA ALA A 105 -10.74 -13.90 -11.55
C ALA A 105 -9.65 -14.86 -11.02
N PHE A 106 -9.26 -14.73 -9.74
CA PHE A 106 -8.35 -15.68 -9.10
C PHE A 106 -8.97 -17.08 -8.94
N GLU A 107 -10.25 -17.17 -8.57
CA GLU A 107 -10.96 -18.46 -8.51
C GLU A 107 -11.03 -19.14 -9.87
N ASP A 108 -11.24 -18.38 -10.95
CA ASP A 108 -11.24 -18.92 -12.31
C ASP A 108 -9.85 -19.42 -12.72
N TYR A 109 -8.79 -18.65 -12.42
CA TYR A 109 -7.41 -19.12 -12.57
C TYR A 109 -7.14 -20.42 -11.77
N LEU A 110 -7.66 -20.53 -10.54
CA LEU A 110 -7.53 -21.75 -9.75
C LEU A 110 -8.22 -22.95 -10.39
N LYS A 111 -9.35 -22.77 -11.09
CA LYS A 111 -10.01 -23.87 -11.82
C LYS A 111 -9.14 -24.34 -12.98
N VAL A 112 -8.60 -23.42 -13.77
CA VAL A 112 -7.75 -23.72 -14.93
C VAL A 112 -6.45 -24.41 -14.49
N SER A 113 -5.77 -23.86 -13.47
CA SER A 113 -4.52 -24.44 -12.95
C SER A 113 -4.71 -25.82 -12.31
N LYS A 114 -5.81 -26.05 -11.57
CA LYS A 114 -6.13 -27.38 -11.04
C LYS A 114 -6.39 -28.40 -12.14
N ALA A 115 -7.09 -28.01 -13.20
CA ALA A 115 -7.33 -28.89 -14.34
C ALA A 115 -6.01 -29.26 -15.05
N ALA A 116 -5.09 -28.29 -15.21
CA ALA A 116 -3.75 -28.55 -15.75
C ALA A 116 -2.95 -29.56 -14.89
N LEU A 117 -2.94 -29.37 -13.57
CA LEU A 117 -2.23 -30.24 -12.61
C LEU A 117 -2.79 -31.66 -12.50
N GLY A 118 -3.99 -31.92 -13.03
CA GLY A 118 -4.58 -33.25 -13.04
C GLY A 118 -4.00 -34.19 -14.11
N CYS A 119 -3.13 -33.71 -15.00
CA CYS A 119 -2.59 -34.51 -16.10
C CYS A 119 -1.61 -35.58 -15.59
N ASN A 120 -1.77 -36.82 -16.08
CA ASN A 120 -0.74 -37.85 -15.98
C ASN A 120 -0.22 -38.19 -17.38
N PHE A 121 0.90 -37.57 -17.76
CA PHE A 121 1.49 -37.68 -19.10
C PHE A 121 1.74 -39.12 -19.56
N GLN A 122 2.01 -40.04 -18.64
CA GLN A 122 2.31 -41.44 -18.94
C GLN A 122 1.07 -42.24 -19.38
N GLN A 123 -0.12 -41.71 -19.08
CA GLN A 123 -1.40 -42.36 -19.34
C GLN A 123 -2.23 -41.63 -20.41
N CYS A 124 -1.75 -40.47 -20.88
CA CYS A 124 -2.43 -39.70 -21.92
C CYS A 124 -2.15 -40.28 -23.31
N THR A 125 -3.17 -40.23 -24.16
CA THR A 125 -3.01 -40.27 -25.61
C THR A 125 -2.28 -39.02 -26.11
N LEU A 126 -1.79 -39.05 -27.35
CA LEU A 126 -1.13 -37.88 -27.97
C LEU A 126 -2.07 -36.67 -28.07
N GLU A 127 -3.35 -36.89 -28.35
CA GLU A 127 -4.34 -35.82 -28.46
C GLU A 127 -4.62 -35.17 -27.10
N GLU A 128 -4.84 -35.98 -26.06
CA GLU A 128 -5.00 -35.49 -24.69
C GLU A 128 -3.76 -34.73 -24.21
N LEU A 129 -2.55 -35.23 -24.52
CA LEU A 129 -1.31 -34.56 -24.17
C LEU A 129 -1.21 -33.15 -24.79
N ARG A 130 -1.62 -32.99 -26.05
CA ARG A 130 -1.66 -31.67 -26.73
C ARG A 130 -2.67 -30.73 -26.07
N GLU A 131 -3.85 -31.24 -25.71
CA GLU A 131 -4.85 -30.46 -24.98
C GLU A 131 -4.33 -30.01 -23.62
N TYR A 132 -3.65 -30.89 -22.90
CA TYR A 132 -3.03 -30.56 -21.62
C TYR A 132 -1.90 -29.53 -21.77
N LYS A 133 -1.05 -29.62 -22.80
CA LYS A 133 -0.03 -28.58 -23.05
C LYS A 133 -0.66 -27.20 -23.25
N LYS A 134 -1.71 -27.11 -24.07
CA LYS A 134 -2.47 -25.85 -24.25
C LYS A 134 -3.06 -25.34 -22.94
N LEU A 135 -3.58 -26.25 -22.10
CA LEU A 135 -4.13 -25.89 -20.80
C LEU A 135 -3.07 -25.40 -19.81
N ILE A 136 -1.88 -26.02 -19.82
CA ILE A 136 -0.73 -25.60 -19.02
C ILE A 136 -0.27 -24.21 -19.45
N GLU A 137 -0.10 -23.97 -20.75
CA GLU A 137 0.31 -22.67 -21.28
C GLU A 137 -0.68 -21.57 -20.95
N ARG A 138 -1.97 -21.86 -21.12
CA ARG A 138 -3.05 -20.96 -20.71
C ARG A 138 -2.96 -20.65 -19.21
N SER A 139 -2.74 -21.65 -18.37
CA SER A 139 -2.61 -21.46 -16.93
C SER A 139 -1.38 -20.63 -16.56
N VAL A 140 -0.26 -20.79 -17.26
CA VAL A 140 0.91 -19.92 -17.08
C VAL A 140 0.54 -18.47 -17.39
N GLU A 141 -0.10 -18.20 -18.52
CA GLU A 141 -0.38 -16.83 -18.92
C GLU A 141 -1.41 -16.16 -18.01
N GLU A 142 -2.54 -16.82 -17.73
CA GLU A 142 -3.55 -16.33 -16.77
C GLU A 142 -2.94 -16.06 -15.39
N GLY A 143 -1.99 -16.90 -14.94
CA GLY A 143 -1.28 -16.72 -13.69
C GLY A 143 -0.43 -15.44 -13.66
N LYS A 144 0.20 -15.04 -14.77
CA LYS A 144 0.95 -13.77 -14.85
C LYS A 144 0.00 -12.57 -14.85
N GLU A 145 -1.08 -12.65 -15.62
CA GLU A 145 -2.06 -11.56 -15.74
C GLU A 145 -2.73 -11.26 -14.40
N ILE A 146 -3.25 -12.29 -13.72
CA ILE A 146 -3.92 -12.12 -12.42
C ILE A 146 -2.94 -11.59 -11.36
N ARG A 147 -1.68 -12.06 -11.38
CA ARG A 147 -0.62 -11.57 -10.49
C ARG A 147 -0.38 -10.07 -10.69
N GLN A 148 -0.27 -9.63 -11.93
CA GLN A 148 -0.02 -8.23 -12.25
C GLN A 148 -1.20 -7.34 -11.80
N ILE A 149 -2.43 -7.77 -12.06
CA ILE A 149 -3.64 -7.08 -11.59
C ILE A 149 -3.62 -6.94 -10.07
N MET A 150 -3.32 -8.02 -9.33
CA MET A 150 -3.32 -7.97 -7.87
C MET A 150 -2.20 -7.11 -7.29
N LEU A 151 -1.02 -7.08 -7.92
CA LEU A 151 0.08 -6.17 -7.53
C LEU A 151 -0.30 -4.70 -7.70
N ASP A 152 -0.97 -4.35 -8.80
CA ASP A 152 -1.40 -2.98 -9.05
C ASP A 152 -2.47 -2.55 -8.04
N MET A 153 -3.37 -3.47 -7.66
CA MET A 153 -4.39 -3.22 -6.66
C MET A 153 -3.83 -3.16 -5.22
N GLN A 154 -2.78 -3.93 -4.91
CA GLN A 154 -2.14 -3.98 -3.59
C GLN A 154 -1.67 -2.61 -3.10
N ARG A 155 -1.27 -1.72 -4.02
CA ARG A 155 -0.84 -0.34 -3.71
C ARG A 155 -1.90 0.43 -2.92
N ASN A 156 -3.17 0.10 -3.11
CA ASN A 156 -4.33 0.79 -2.51
C ASN A 156 -5.08 -0.08 -1.49
N ASP A 157 -4.82 -1.38 -1.44
CA ASP A 157 -5.48 -2.32 -0.55
C ASP A 157 -4.60 -3.51 -0.18
N LYS A 158 -4.29 -3.66 1.11
CA LYS A 158 -3.41 -4.74 1.55
C LYS A 158 -4.04 -6.13 1.48
N ARG A 159 -5.37 -6.23 1.32
CA ARG A 159 -6.09 -7.52 1.21
C ARG A 159 -5.58 -8.40 0.06
N TYR A 160 -4.97 -7.81 -0.97
CA TYR A 160 -4.44 -8.57 -2.11
C TYR A 160 -3.15 -9.34 -1.80
N SER A 161 -2.47 -9.06 -0.68
CA SER A 161 -1.15 -9.64 -0.37
C SER A 161 -1.21 -11.17 -0.27
N ASP A 162 -2.18 -11.70 0.47
CA ASP A 162 -2.32 -13.15 0.67
C ASP A 162 -2.60 -13.87 -0.66
N TYR A 163 -3.36 -13.22 -1.56
CA TYR A 163 -3.67 -13.79 -2.87
C TYR A 163 -2.45 -13.78 -3.81
N ILE A 164 -1.61 -12.75 -3.75
CA ILE A 164 -0.35 -12.71 -4.52
C ILE A 164 0.54 -13.89 -4.10
N GLU A 165 0.66 -14.17 -2.80
CA GLU A 165 1.43 -15.31 -2.32
C GLU A 165 0.87 -16.66 -2.82
N LEU A 166 -0.46 -16.81 -2.82
CA LEU A 166 -1.12 -18.01 -3.36
C LEU A 166 -0.91 -18.17 -4.87
N ILE A 167 -0.96 -17.06 -5.62
CA ILE A 167 -0.65 -17.05 -7.06
C ILE A 167 0.80 -17.45 -7.28
N ASP A 168 1.75 -16.89 -6.52
CA ASP A 168 3.18 -17.20 -6.66
C ASP A 168 3.46 -18.69 -6.43
N GLN A 169 2.83 -19.29 -5.41
CA GLN A 169 2.93 -20.72 -5.15
C GLN A 169 2.36 -21.55 -6.31
N ARG A 170 1.13 -21.24 -6.75
CA ARG A 170 0.48 -21.99 -7.83
C ARG A 170 1.21 -21.83 -9.16
N HIS A 171 1.69 -20.64 -9.46
CA HIS A 171 2.41 -20.34 -10.68
C HIS A 171 3.75 -21.09 -10.74
N LYS A 172 4.42 -21.26 -9.59
CA LYS A 172 5.61 -22.12 -9.51
C LYS A 172 5.28 -23.59 -9.84
N GLU A 173 4.20 -24.13 -9.29
CA GLU A 173 3.76 -25.51 -9.60
C GLU A 173 3.48 -25.70 -11.09
N ILE A 174 2.75 -24.77 -11.71
CA ILE A 174 2.41 -24.84 -13.13
C ILE A 174 3.65 -24.71 -14.03
N ASN A 175 4.61 -23.84 -13.68
CA ASN A 175 5.86 -23.75 -14.43
C ASN A 175 6.69 -25.04 -14.35
N ASN A 176 6.72 -25.69 -13.17
CA ASN A 176 7.36 -27.00 -13.04
C ASN A 176 6.67 -28.04 -13.91
N LEU A 177 5.34 -28.09 -13.88
CA LEU A 177 4.54 -28.99 -14.72
C LEU A 177 4.79 -28.74 -16.22
N LYS A 178 4.92 -27.48 -16.65
CA LYS A 178 5.28 -27.14 -18.03
C LYS A 178 6.62 -27.75 -18.42
N ASN A 179 7.64 -27.58 -17.58
CA ASN A 179 8.96 -28.14 -17.82
C ASN A 179 8.92 -29.68 -17.86
N GLU A 180 8.14 -30.31 -16.98
CA GLU A 180 7.94 -31.76 -16.98
C GLU A 180 7.28 -32.24 -18.28
N ALA A 181 6.23 -31.56 -18.73
CA ALA A 181 5.56 -31.86 -19.99
C ALA A 181 6.50 -31.73 -21.19
N ASP A 182 7.27 -30.63 -21.26
CA ASP A 182 8.22 -30.39 -22.35
C ASP A 182 9.32 -31.46 -22.38
N ASN A 183 9.87 -31.82 -21.22
CA ASN A 183 10.87 -32.89 -21.09
C ASN A 183 10.30 -34.26 -21.49
N PHE A 184 9.07 -34.58 -21.07
CA PHE A 184 8.40 -35.82 -21.41
C PHE A 184 8.23 -35.95 -22.92
N CYS A 185 7.73 -34.88 -23.57
CA CYS A 185 7.56 -34.82 -25.02
C CYS A 185 8.89 -35.02 -25.74
N TRP A 186 9.92 -34.27 -25.35
CA TRP A 186 11.23 -34.36 -25.99
C TRP A 186 11.82 -35.78 -25.89
N ALA A 187 11.68 -36.43 -24.74
CA ALA A 187 12.23 -37.76 -24.51
C ALA A 187 11.50 -38.90 -25.22
N HIS A 188 10.19 -38.78 -25.49
CA HIS A 188 9.36 -39.89 -25.99
C HIS A 188 8.73 -39.65 -27.36
N LEU A 189 8.52 -38.39 -27.74
CA LEU A 189 7.71 -37.98 -28.90
C LEU A 189 8.44 -36.99 -29.82
N GLY A 190 9.53 -36.38 -29.36
CA GLY A 190 10.19 -35.26 -30.05
C GLY A 190 9.47 -33.93 -29.81
N GLU A 191 9.64 -32.98 -30.74
CA GLU A 191 8.96 -31.68 -30.69
C GLU A 191 7.48 -31.86 -31.11
N ILE A 192 6.58 -31.57 -30.18
CA ILE A 192 5.13 -31.54 -30.44
C ILE A 192 4.57 -30.17 -30.03
N GLU A 193 3.80 -29.58 -30.96
CA GLU A 193 2.99 -28.38 -30.73
C GLU A 193 1.89 -28.64 -29.70
#